data_AF-A0A534WVM5-F1
#
_entry.id   AF-A0A534WVM5-F1
#
_cell.length_a   1.000
_cell.length_b   1.000
_cell.length_c   1.000
_cell.angle_alpha   90.00
_cell.angle_beta   90.00
_cell.angle_gamma   90.00
#
_symmetry.space_group_name_H-M   'P 1'
#
loop_
_entity.id
_entity.type
_entity.pdbx_description
1 polymer ?
#
loop_
_entity_poly.entity_id
_entity_poly.type
_entity_poly.pdbx_seq_one_letter_code
_entity_poly.pdbx_strand_id
1 'polypeptide(L)'
;MRTFVLLCALLAACGPVTSSGTGSTGGSSTDAGTPPDTPDGGTSQGGIDAGRPVQQFGLRIGVNGQGSIQSSPAGINCGQVCAAAFDQGTSVALTAAPASGFRFDGWGGACSGPGGCTVTMQGETQVWATFAAIPPTQHAMTVILTGTGSGTVSSQPNGIDCGSTCSATFDEGVGVTLTPAAAAGSQFDGWGGACTGTDSCAVSMNREQVVAARFQPLAPSPQKLAYSITEVPAVEGSTSLLANAIDSRGDIVGTYYVPNNSGEVNARAFFYDASKGSTRRIGGNDGSTIQMANGVNDSLAMALSTDARPGLHQHGFLWRDSGQTDIGALPPGPNGPQTGATAVNQRGWITGWSLGAKNFQRAILWDGSTLRDLGSADDNWSYGYAINIDGVVAGATSVPNDAFHQHAAVFQNGAVKDLGTLGAYTATAFGINDRGRVVGSSLAGASSQLHAFVYDLPNGPMRDVSPKAFCWLNGVNNSGDAVGACKPGDRNHAFIWTNDAFIDLNDAISDPAWLLTTATAINDRGQIAATASHNGGAFQAVLLTPR
;
A
#
# COMPACT_ATOMS: atom_id res chain seq x y z
N MET A 1 42.27 -20.65 16.24
CA MET A 1 42.05 -22.04 15.78
C MET A 1 41.57 -22.02 14.33
N ARG A 2 41.86 -23.09 13.58
CA ARG A 2 42.05 -23.19 12.12
C ARG A 2 40.76 -23.20 11.25
N THR A 3 40.99 -22.87 9.98
CA THR A 3 40.24 -22.98 8.71
C THR A 3 39.67 -24.37 8.35
N PHE A 4 38.55 -24.44 7.60
CA PHE A 4 38.13 -25.40 6.52
C PHE A 4 36.83 -24.81 5.87
N VAL A 5 36.65 -24.49 4.56
CA VAL A 5 36.75 -25.14 3.22
C VAL A 5 35.48 -25.92 2.76
N LEU A 6 34.69 -25.25 1.89
CA LEU A 6 34.15 -25.65 0.56
C LEU A 6 33.05 -26.73 0.32
N LEU A 7 32.11 -26.33 -0.56
CA LEU A 7 31.57 -27.02 -1.76
C LEU A 7 30.24 -27.80 -1.68
N CYS A 8 29.28 -27.43 -2.55
CA CYS A 8 28.54 -28.37 -3.40
C CYS A 8 27.85 -27.67 -4.59
N ALA A 9 28.10 -28.19 -5.78
CA ALA A 9 27.38 -27.95 -7.04
C ALA A 9 26.97 -29.31 -7.59
N LEU A 10 25.81 -29.43 -8.25
CA LEU A 10 25.56 -30.53 -9.20
C LEU A 10 24.50 -30.15 -10.27
N LEU A 11 24.93 -30.34 -11.52
CA LEU A 11 24.21 -30.32 -12.79
C LEU A 11 24.14 -31.77 -13.31
N ALA A 12 23.03 -32.16 -13.95
CA ALA A 12 22.91 -33.17 -15.03
C ALA A 12 21.42 -33.38 -15.37
N ALA A 13 20.97 -33.88 -16.53
CA ALA A 13 21.26 -33.74 -17.96
C ALA A 13 20.22 -34.63 -18.72
N CYS A 14 19.71 -34.14 -19.86
CA CYS A 14 19.36 -34.83 -21.12
C CYS A 14 18.20 -35.89 -21.27
N GLY A 15 17.26 -35.58 -22.20
CA GLY A 15 16.71 -36.44 -23.29
C GLY A 15 15.63 -37.51 -22.97
N PRO A 16 14.79 -37.98 -23.93
CA PRO A 16 15.05 -38.09 -25.38
C PRO A 16 13.88 -37.67 -26.34
N VAL A 17 14.10 -37.96 -27.62
CA VAL A 17 13.38 -37.63 -28.87
C VAL A 17 12.55 -38.84 -29.37
N THR A 18 11.46 -38.62 -30.13
CA THR A 18 11.08 -39.30 -31.42
C THR A 18 9.66 -38.86 -31.88
N SER A 19 9.51 -38.23 -33.06
CA SER A 19 8.98 -38.72 -34.37
C SER A 19 7.50 -39.18 -34.36
N SER A 20 6.60 -39.00 -35.33
CA SER A 20 6.54 -38.53 -36.74
C SER A 20 5.09 -38.78 -37.20
N GLY A 21 4.56 -38.08 -38.21
CA GLY A 21 3.34 -38.56 -38.89
C GLY A 21 2.62 -37.54 -39.78
N THR A 22 2.68 -37.78 -41.09
CA THR A 22 2.19 -36.98 -42.23
C THR A 22 0.85 -37.48 -42.81
N GLY A 23 0.15 -36.64 -43.58
CA GLY A 23 -0.82 -37.04 -44.64
C GLY A 23 -2.07 -36.13 -44.68
N SER A 24 -2.28 -35.27 -45.69
CA SER A 24 -2.84 -35.55 -47.05
C SER A 24 -4.37 -35.80 -46.99
N THR A 25 -5.31 -35.28 -47.80
CA THR A 25 -5.33 -34.75 -49.18
C THR A 25 -6.77 -34.27 -49.53
N GLY A 26 -6.90 -33.33 -50.48
CA GLY A 26 -7.97 -33.25 -51.53
C GLY A 26 -9.39 -32.86 -51.10
N GLY A 27 -10.26 -32.22 -51.88
CA GLY A 27 -10.34 -31.67 -53.25
C GLY A 27 -11.68 -30.89 -53.35
N SER A 28 -11.79 -29.78 -54.07
CA SER A 28 -12.47 -29.58 -55.39
C SER A 28 -13.86 -30.25 -55.53
N SER A 29 -14.91 -29.74 -56.17
CA SER A 29 -15.17 -28.63 -57.10
C SER A 29 -16.71 -28.48 -57.32
N THR A 30 -17.16 -27.38 -57.96
CA THR A 30 -18.26 -27.26 -58.99
C THR A 30 -19.67 -27.80 -58.72
N ASP A 31 -20.79 -27.36 -59.33
CA ASP A 31 -21.24 -26.24 -60.18
C ASP A 31 -22.73 -26.56 -60.53
N ALA A 32 -23.50 -25.55 -60.93
CA ALA A 32 -24.68 -25.56 -61.82
C ALA A 32 -25.98 -26.35 -61.49
N GLY A 33 -27.12 -25.71 -61.81
CA GLY A 33 -28.38 -26.42 -62.07
C GLY A 33 -29.67 -25.58 -62.04
N THR A 34 -29.98 -24.85 -63.11
CA THR A 34 -31.35 -24.57 -63.62
C THR A 34 -31.90 -25.81 -64.38
N PRO A 35 -33.12 -25.82 -64.98
CA PRO A 35 -34.50 -25.52 -64.57
C PRO A 35 -35.39 -26.81 -64.76
N PRO A 36 -36.73 -26.77 -64.96
CA PRO A 36 -37.30 -26.69 -66.33
C PRO A 36 -38.74 -26.09 -66.48
N ASP A 37 -39.25 -26.22 -67.70
CA ASP A 37 -40.26 -25.50 -68.50
C ASP A 37 -41.79 -25.67 -68.24
N THR A 38 -42.52 -24.75 -68.91
CA THR A 38 -43.93 -24.58 -69.37
C THR A 38 -44.74 -25.83 -69.83
N PRO A 39 -46.11 -25.84 -70.00
CA PRO A 39 -46.79 -25.23 -71.19
C PRO A 39 -48.30 -24.81 -71.11
N ASP A 40 -48.67 -23.98 -72.12
CA ASP A 40 -49.89 -23.88 -72.96
C ASP A 40 -51.31 -23.51 -72.45
N GLY A 41 -51.89 -22.51 -73.16
CA GLY A 41 -53.09 -22.74 -73.99
C GLY A 41 -54.38 -21.95 -73.68
N GLY A 42 -54.95 -21.28 -74.70
CA GLY A 42 -56.42 -21.20 -74.88
C GLY A 42 -57.06 -19.83 -75.13
N THR A 43 -57.50 -19.60 -76.37
CA THR A 43 -58.42 -18.54 -76.81
C THR A 43 -59.89 -18.97 -76.66
N SER A 44 -60.84 -18.04 -76.42
CA SER A 44 -62.22 -18.13 -76.94
C SER A 44 -63.01 -16.81 -76.83
N GLN A 45 -63.97 -16.67 -77.74
CA GLN A 45 -64.79 -15.50 -78.08
C GLN A 45 -66.00 -15.27 -77.15
N GLY A 46 -66.45 -14.01 -77.10
CA GLY A 46 -67.86 -13.65 -77.40
C GLY A 46 -68.86 -13.63 -76.24
N GLY A 47 -69.55 -12.49 -76.08
CA GLY A 47 -70.80 -12.44 -75.30
C GLY A 47 -71.13 -11.07 -74.73
N ILE A 48 -71.84 -10.27 -75.51
CA ILE A 48 -72.52 -9.04 -75.10
C ILE A 48 -73.60 -9.33 -74.04
N ASP A 49 -73.45 -8.72 -72.86
CA ASP A 49 -74.59 -8.40 -72.01
C ASP A 49 -74.46 -6.94 -71.57
N ALA A 50 -75.29 -6.08 -72.15
CA ALA A 50 -75.40 -4.68 -71.76
C ALA A 50 -76.22 -4.61 -70.47
N GLY A 51 -75.59 -5.00 -69.37
CA GLY A 51 -76.11 -4.85 -68.02
C GLY A 51 -76.19 -3.37 -67.65
N ARG A 52 -77.37 -2.96 -67.18
CA ARG A 52 -77.66 -1.68 -66.49
C ARG A 52 -76.46 -1.27 -65.61
N PRO A 53 -75.97 -0.02 -65.64
CA PRO A 53 -74.83 0.37 -64.80
C PRO A 53 -75.19 0.11 -63.33
N VAL A 54 -74.49 -0.84 -62.72
CA VAL A 54 -74.63 -1.13 -61.29
C VAL A 54 -74.02 0.06 -60.56
N GLN A 55 -74.76 0.63 -59.63
CA GLN A 55 -74.27 1.77 -58.86
C GLN A 55 -73.10 1.30 -58.00
N GLN A 56 -71.92 1.94 -58.15
CA GLN A 56 -70.73 1.64 -57.37
C GLN A 56 -70.48 2.72 -56.33
N PHE A 57 -69.93 2.32 -55.18
CA PHE A 57 -69.52 3.23 -54.13
C PHE A 57 -68.04 3.02 -53.78
N GLY A 58 -67.33 4.11 -53.52
CA GLY A 58 -65.94 4.09 -53.08
C GLY A 58 -65.81 3.68 -51.61
N LEU A 59 -64.88 2.77 -51.35
CA LEU A 59 -64.37 2.47 -50.02
C LEU A 59 -62.93 3.00 -49.91
N ARG A 60 -62.69 3.90 -48.96
CA ARG A 60 -61.38 4.49 -48.68
C ARG A 60 -60.82 3.98 -47.36
N ILE A 61 -59.57 3.54 -47.37
CA ILE A 61 -58.88 2.98 -46.22
C ILE A 61 -57.78 3.91 -45.72
N GLY A 62 -57.79 4.19 -44.41
CA GLY A 62 -56.70 4.81 -43.68
C GLY A 62 -55.89 3.78 -42.88
N VAL A 63 -54.60 4.05 -42.71
CA VAL A 63 -53.70 3.29 -41.82
C VAL A 63 -53.05 4.29 -40.87
N ASN A 64 -53.27 4.11 -39.57
CA ASN A 64 -52.58 4.83 -38.51
C ASN A 64 -51.56 3.88 -37.88
N GLY A 65 -50.27 4.24 -37.89
CA GLY A 65 -49.18 3.34 -37.48
C GLY A 65 -48.64 2.50 -38.64
N GLN A 66 -48.04 1.34 -38.35
CA GLN A 66 -47.43 0.47 -39.37
C GLN A 66 -48.12 -0.90 -39.46
N GLY A 67 -48.63 -1.21 -40.64
CA GLY A 67 -49.31 -2.45 -40.98
C GLY A 67 -49.95 -2.33 -42.37
N SER A 68 -50.61 -3.39 -42.81
CA SER A 68 -51.35 -3.41 -44.09
C SER A 68 -52.79 -3.85 -43.88
N ILE A 69 -53.65 -3.47 -44.82
CA ILE A 69 -55.07 -3.86 -44.83
C ILE A 69 -55.42 -4.42 -46.21
N GLN A 70 -56.02 -5.61 -46.24
CA GLN A 70 -56.50 -6.26 -47.46
C GLN A 70 -58.02 -6.42 -47.43
N SER A 71 -58.67 -6.34 -48.59
CA SER A 71 -60.10 -6.58 -48.73
C SER A 71 -60.44 -7.93 -49.39
N SER A 72 -61.60 -8.48 -49.03
CA SER A 72 -62.30 -9.55 -49.75
C SER A 72 -63.76 -9.13 -50.00
N PRO A 73 -64.23 -9.01 -51.27
CA PRO A 73 -63.51 -9.24 -52.53
C PRO A 73 -62.26 -8.36 -52.71
N ALA A 74 -61.32 -8.85 -53.52
CA ALA A 74 -60.06 -8.18 -53.76
C ALA A 74 -60.28 -6.82 -54.46
N GLY A 75 -59.55 -5.81 -54.01
CA GLY A 75 -59.65 -4.44 -54.55
C GLY A 75 -58.83 -3.45 -53.73
N ILE A 76 -58.63 -3.73 -52.44
CA ILE A 76 -57.82 -2.92 -51.54
C ILE A 76 -56.63 -3.75 -51.02
N ASN A 77 -55.44 -3.17 -51.13
CA ASN A 77 -54.20 -3.61 -50.49
C ASN A 77 -53.50 -2.35 -49.98
N CYS A 78 -54.02 -1.84 -48.87
CA CYS A 78 -53.58 -0.55 -48.34
C CYS A 78 -52.17 -0.72 -47.74
N GLY A 79 -51.25 -0.01 -48.38
CA GLY A 79 -49.82 -0.30 -48.48
C GLY A 79 -49.32 0.15 -49.87
N GLN A 80 -50.15 -0.06 -50.90
CA GLN A 80 -50.00 0.52 -52.24
C GLN A 80 -51.30 1.12 -52.79
N VAL A 81 -52.44 0.42 -52.64
CA VAL A 81 -53.76 0.85 -53.14
C VAL A 81 -54.75 0.88 -52.00
N CYS A 82 -55.13 2.09 -51.56
CA CYS A 82 -55.96 2.33 -50.37
C CYS A 82 -57.40 2.76 -50.68
N ALA A 83 -57.84 2.69 -51.93
CA ALA A 83 -59.22 2.96 -52.31
C ALA A 83 -59.64 2.09 -53.49
N ALA A 84 -60.88 1.61 -53.46
CA ALA A 84 -61.50 0.87 -54.56
C ALA A 84 -63.01 1.12 -54.58
N ALA A 85 -63.63 0.95 -55.75
CA ALA A 85 -65.08 1.01 -55.90
C ALA A 85 -65.66 -0.41 -55.96
N PHE A 86 -66.77 -0.63 -55.27
CA PHE A 86 -67.49 -1.91 -55.26
C PHE A 86 -68.96 -1.68 -55.58
N ASP A 87 -69.60 -2.69 -56.19
CA ASP A 87 -71.02 -2.63 -56.53
C ASP A 87 -71.90 -2.48 -55.27
N GLN A 88 -72.99 -1.73 -55.39
CA GLN A 88 -73.95 -1.53 -54.31
C GLN A 88 -74.45 -2.87 -53.75
N GLY A 89 -74.45 -2.98 -52.42
CA GLY A 89 -74.84 -4.19 -51.68
C GLY A 89 -73.71 -5.20 -51.47
N THR A 90 -72.53 -5.00 -52.08
CA THR A 90 -71.36 -5.86 -51.83
C THR A 90 -70.92 -5.79 -50.38
N SER A 91 -70.71 -6.95 -49.75
CA SER A 91 -70.13 -7.06 -48.42
C SER A 91 -68.62 -7.22 -48.54
N VAL A 92 -67.86 -6.24 -48.07
CA VAL A 92 -66.40 -6.18 -48.15
C VAL A 92 -65.81 -6.45 -46.77
N ALA A 93 -65.15 -7.59 -46.60
CA ALA A 93 -64.41 -7.94 -45.39
C ALA A 93 -62.99 -7.36 -45.45
N LEU A 94 -62.51 -6.75 -44.36
CA LEU A 94 -61.17 -6.18 -44.24
C LEU A 94 -60.34 -6.96 -43.21
N THR A 95 -59.11 -7.30 -43.60
CA THR A 95 -58.14 -7.99 -42.76
C THR A 95 -56.95 -7.08 -42.51
N ALA A 96 -56.65 -6.80 -41.24
CA ALA A 96 -55.47 -6.04 -40.82
C ALA A 96 -54.30 -6.98 -40.53
N ALA A 97 -53.10 -6.63 -41.01
CA ALA A 97 -51.86 -7.33 -40.72
C ALA A 97 -50.82 -6.35 -40.14
N PRO A 98 -50.50 -6.41 -38.83
CA PRO A 98 -49.47 -5.56 -38.23
C PRO A 98 -48.09 -5.80 -38.81
N ALA A 99 -47.28 -4.75 -38.92
CA ALA A 99 -45.85 -4.89 -39.20
C ALA A 99 -45.08 -5.39 -37.96
N SER A 100 -43.84 -5.87 -38.15
CA SER A 100 -42.96 -6.25 -37.02
C SER A 100 -42.78 -5.09 -36.04
N GLY A 101 -42.91 -5.36 -34.73
CA GLY A 101 -42.87 -4.34 -33.68
C GLY A 101 -44.18 -3.58 -33.46
N PHE A 102 -45.26 -3.93 -34.16
CA PHE A 102 -46.58 -3.33 -34.00
C PHE A 102 -47.64 -4.41 -33.71
N ARG A 103 -48.69 -4.02 -33.00
CA ARG A 103 -49.91 -4.81 -32.80
C ARG A 103 -51.10 -4.08 -33.40
N PHE A 104 -52.11 -4.81 -33.86
CA PHE A 104 -53.38 -4.22 -34.26
C PHE A 104 -54.14 -3.76 -33.01
N ASP A 105 -54.50 -2.49 -32.95
CA ASP A 105 -55.15 -1.86 -31.80
C ASP A 105 -56.68 -1.69 -32.02
N GLY A 106 -57.11 -1.53 -33.28
CA GLY A 106 -58.53 -1.58 -33.64
C GLY A 106 -58.90 -0.85 -34.94
N TRP A 107 -60.16 -1.02 -35.36
CA TRP A 107 -60.77 -0.31 -36.49
C TRP A 107 -61.44 1.00 -36.08
N GLY A 108 -61.57 1.93 -37.01
CA GLY A 108 -62.41 3.12 -36.91
C GLY A 108 -63.07 3.50 -38.25
N GLY A 109 -64.02 4.44 -38.20
CA GLY A 109 -64.85 4.83 -39.35
C GLY A 109 -66.13 4.00 -39.39
N ALA A 110 -66.41 3.35 -40.52
CA ALA A 110 -67.58 2.46 -40.65
C ALA A 110 -67.45 1.12 -39.90
N CYS A 111 -66.28 0.83 -39.33
CA CYS A 111 -66.04 -0.27 -38.40
C CYS A 111 -65.53 0.29 -37.05
N SER A 112 -65.64 -0.48 -35.97
CA SER A 112 -65.12 -0.08 -34.66
C SER A 112 -64.62 -1.27 -33.84
N GLY A 113 -63.64 -1.02 -32.98
CA GLY A 113 -63.12 -2.01 -32.04
C GLY A 113 -62.10 -2.99 -32.63
N PRO A 114 -61.59 -3.94 -31.81
CA PRO A 114 -60.48 -4.83 -32.17
C PRO A 114 -60.93 -6.09 -32.95
N GLY A 115 -62.22 -6.24 -33.25
CA GLY A 115 -62.78 -7.40 -33.95
C GLY A 115 -62.54 -7.38 -35.47
N GLY A 116 -63.24 -8.26 -36.20
CA GLY A 116 -63.26 -8.21 -37.66
C GLY A 116 -63.99 -6.96 -38.18
N CYS A 117 -63.64 -6.52 -39.39
CA CYS A 117 -64.35 -5.43 -40.06
C CYS A 117 -64.99 -5.94 -41.36
N THR A 118 -66.29 -5.73 -41.51
CA THR A 118 -67.03 -6.06 -42.73
C THR A 118 -68.01 -4.94 -43.02
N VAL A 119 -67.94 -4.38 -44.23
CA VAL A 119 -68.71 -3.21 -44.65
C VAL A 119 -69.61 -3.59 -45.82
N THR A 120 -70.91 -3.32 -45.72
CA THR A 120 -71.83 -3.45 -46.86
C THR A 120 -71.93 -2.12 -47.60
N MET A 121 -71.64 -2.13 -48.90
CA MET A 121 -71.52 -0.91 -49.71
C MET A 121 -72.88 -0.34 -50.09
N GLN A 122 -73.38 0.59 -49.28
CA GLN A 122 -74.65 1.31 -49.52
C GLN A 122 -74.44 2.80 -49.88
N GLY A 123 -73.20 3.28 -49.77
CA GLY A 123 -72.77 4.64 -50.02
C GLY A 123 -71.23 4.76 -49.93
N GLU A 124 -70.69 5.93 -50.26
CA GLU A 124 -69.26 6.23 -50.06
C GLU A 124 -68.87 6.01 -48.59
N THR A 125 -67.85 5.20 -48.35
CA THR A 125 -67.51 4.73 -47.02
C THR A 125 -66.02 4.89 -46.72
N GLN A 126 -65.69 5.19 -45.46
CA GLN A 126 -64.32 5.28 -44.97
C GLN A 126 -64.11 4.40 -43.74
N VAL A 127 -63.00 3.65 -43.74
CA VAL A 127 -62.54 2.84 -42.60
C VAL A 127 -61.06 3.12 -42.38
N TRP A 128 -60.57 3.03 -41.15
CA TRP A 128 -59.13 2.98 -40.87
C TRP A 128 -58.77 1.91 -39.85
N ALA A 129 -57.53 1.42 -39.90
CA ALA A 129 -56.94 0.59 -38.85
C ALA A 129 -55.91 1.40 -38.07
N THR A 130 -55.85 1.17 -36.77
CA THR A 130 -54.77 1.67 -35.91
C THR A 130 -53.86 0.51 -35.50
N PHE A 131 -52.57 0.67 -35.74
CA PHE A 131 -51.50 -0.23 -35.31
C PHE A 131 -50.64 0.49 -34.28
N ALA A 132 -50.60 -0.03 -33.05
CA ALA A 132 -49.81 0.53 -31.97
C ALA A 132 -48.45 -0.17 -31.87
N ALA A 133 -47.38 0.58 -31.67
CA ALA A 133 -46.07 0.00 -31.41
C ALA A 133 -46.11 -0.85 -30.12
N ILE A 134 -45.40 -1.99 -30.13
CA ILE A 134 -45.17 -2.82 -28.95
C ILE A 134 -43.94 -2.24 -28.23
N PRO A 135 -44.06 -1.78 -26.97
CA PRO A 135 -42.89 -1.30 -26.21
C PRO A 135 -41.85 -2.42 -26.07
N PRO A 136 -40.54 -2.13 -26.22
CA PRO A 136 -39.50 -3.12 -25.98
C PRO A 136 -39.49 -3.53 -24.51
N THR A 137 -39.18 -4.80 -24.23
CA THR A 137 -38.89 -5.26 -22.86
C THR A 137 -37.62 -4.55 -22.37
N GLN A 138 -37.66 -3.99 -21.17
CA GLN A 138 -36.52 -3.33 -20.56
C GLN A 138 -36.17 -3.93 -19.19
N HIS A 139 -34.90 -3.84 -18.84
CA HIS A 139 -34.38 -4.27 -17.54
C HIS A 139 -33.60 -3.15 -16.86
N ALA A 140 -33.69 -3.07 -15.53
CA ALA A 140 -32.95 -2.10 -14.74
C ALA A 140 -31.49 -2.54 -14.53
N MET A 141 -30.56 -1.61 -14.69
CA MET A 141 -29.19 -1.72 -14.22
C MET A 141 -28.97 -0.73 -13.08
N THR A 142 -28.44 -1.22 -11.96
CA THR A 142 -28.14 -0.40 -10.78
C THR A 142 -26.65 -0.51 -10.45
N VAL A 143 -26.02 0.65 -10.25
CA VAL A 143 -24.62 0.74 -9.80
C VAL A 143 -24.57 1.20 -8.35
N ILE A 144 -23.79 0.49 -7.54
CA ILE A 144 -23.56 0.81 -6.12
C ILE A 144 -22.11 1.25 -5.95
N LEU A 145 -21.90 2.49 -5.52
CA LEU A 145 -20.56 2.97 -5.15
C LEU A 145 -20.21 2.49 -3.74
N THR A 146 -19.03 1.90 -3.57
CA THR A 146 -18.56 1.32 -2.30
C THR A 146 -17.13 1.74 -1.99
N GLY A 147 -16.69 1.51 -0.75
CA GLY A 147 -15.37 1.92 -0.28
C GLY A 147 -15.37 3.32 0.36
N THR A 148 -14.18 3.81 0.68
CA THR A 148 -13.96 5.09 1.39
C THR A 148 -13.40 6.18 0.49
N GLY A 149 -13.03 5.84 -0.75
CA GLY A 149 -12.66 6.80 -1.80
C GLY A 149 -13.90 7.34 -2.53
N SER A 150 -13.70 8.34 -3.38
CA SER A 150 -14.75 8.98 -4.18
C SER A 150 -14.53 8.75 -5.68
N GLY A 151 -15.61 8.68 -6.44
CA GLY A 151 -15.59 8.52 -7.90
C GLY A 151 -17.00 8.45 -8.48
N THR A 152 -17.09 8.36 -9.79
CA THR A 152 -18.32 8.20 -10.57
C THR A 152 -18.23 7.01 -11.50
N VAL A 153 -19.35 6.58 -12.07
CA VAL A 153 -19.42 5.48 -13.04
C VAL A 153 -20.41 5.86 -14.13
N SER A 154 -19.94 5.92 -15.38
CA SER A 154 -20.79 6.19 -16.54
C SER A 154 -21.10 4.93 -17.34
N SER A 155 -22.25 4.90 -18.01
CA SER A 155 -22.64 3.79 -18.90
C SER A 155 -22.61 4.15 -20.38
N GLN A 156 -22.38 3.16 -21.24
CA GLN A 156 -22.74 3.16 -22.66
C GLN A 156 -23.62 1.95 -22.99
N PRO A 157 -24.85 2.11 -23.50
CA PRO A 157 -25.53 3.38 -23.81
C PRO A 157 -25.70 4.31 -22.60
N ASN A 158 -25.82 5.62 -22.87
CA ASN A 158 -25.90 6.64 -21.82
C ASN A 158 -27.19 6.46 -21.01
N GLY A 159 -27.06 6.45 -19.68
CA GLY A 159 -28.19 6.35 -18.76
C GLY A 159 -27.77 6.39 -17.29
N ILE A 160 -26.53 5.99 -16.99
CA ILE A 160 -25.95 6.00 -15.63
C ILE A 160 -24.74 6.94 -15.63
N ASP A 161 -24.62 7.77 -14.58
CA ASP A 161 -23.46 8.64 -14.33
C ASP A 161 -22.87 8.49 -12.93
N CYS A 162 -23.62 7.93 -11.99
CA CYS A 162 -23.31 7.83 -10.56
C CYS A 162 -22.72 9.11 -9.93
N GLY A 163 -23.11 10.28 -10.46
CA GLY A 163 -22.96 11.58 -9.81
C GLY A 163 -24.31 12.10 -9.33
N SER A 164 -25.36 11.81 -10.09
CA SER A 164 -26.76 12.13 -9.77
C SER A 164 -27.69 10.94 -9.94
N THR A 165 -27.38 10.04 -10.87
CA THR A 165 -28.24 8.93 -11.28
C THR A 165 -27.43 7.63 -11.37
N CYS A 166 -27.71 6.70 -10.46
CA CYS A 166 -27.01 5.41 -10.38
C CYS A 166 -27.82 4.22 -10.92
N SER A 167 -28.97 4.47 -11.54
CA SER A 167 -29.83 3.41 -12.07
C SER A 167 -30.56 3.88 -13.33
N ALA A 168 -30.67 3.00 -14.33
CA ALA A 168 -31.39 3.24 -15.58
C ALA A 168 -31.93 1.93 -16.17
N THR A 169 -32.94 2.03 -17.03
CA THR A 169 -33.48 0.88 -17.78
C THR A 169 -32.91 0.82 -19.20
N PHE A 170 -32.63 -0.39 -19.67
CA PHE A 170 -32.08 -0.66 -20.99
C PHE A 170 -32.87 -1.79 -21.65
N ASP A 171 -32.98 -1.76 -22.98
CA ASP A 171 -33.69 -2.77 -23.75
C ASP A 171 -33.04 -4.16 -23.59
N GLU A 172 -33.88 -5.20 -23.61
CA GLU A 172 -33.45 -6.59 -23.55
C GLU A 172 -32.44 -6.91 -24.67
N GLY A 173 -31.35 -7.62 -24.32
CA GLY A 173 -30.27 -8.01 -25.21
C GLY A 173 -29.18 -6.95 -25.43
N VAL A 174 -29.38 -5.70 -24.99
CA VAL A 174 -28.36 -4.65 -25.12
C VAL A 174 -27.18 -4.91 -24.19
N GLY A 175 -25.96 -4.74 -24.69
CA GLY A 175 -24.74 -4.72 -23.89
C GLY A 175 -24.49 -3.33 -23.31
N VAL A 176 -24.38 -3.23 -21.98
CA VAL A 176 -24.08 -2.00 -21.26
C VAL A 176 -22.64 -2.06 -20.75
N THR A 177 -21.82 -1.10 -21.17
CA THR A 177 -20.44 -0.94 -20.71
C THR A 177 -20.37 0.12 -19.63
N LEU A 178 -19.83 -0.21 -18.47
CA LEU A 178 -19.61 0.70 -17.34
C LEU A 178 -18.15 1.15 -17.28
N THR A 179 -17.96 2.47 -17.15
CA THR A 179 -16.63 3.10 -17.08
C THR A 179 -16.51 3.84 -15.75
N PRO A 180 -15.56 3.47 -14.87
CA PRO A 180 -15.34 4.15 -13.61
C PRO A 180 -14.41 5.35 -13.81
N ALA A 181 -14.67 6.44 -13.08
CA ALA A 181 -13.81 7.61 -13.04
C ALA A 181 -13.56 8.00 -11.57
N ALA A 182 -12.33 7.81 -11.09
CA ALA A 182 -11.98 8.18 -9.73
C ALA A 182 -11.88 9.71 -9.59
N ALA A 183 -12.35 10.25 -8.47
CA ALA A 183 -12.19 11.66 -8.14
C ALA A 183 -10.74 11.95 -7.69
N ALA A 184 -10.36 13.23 -7.66
CA ALA A 184 -9.05 13.64 -7.15
C ALA A 184 -8.82 13.10 -5.72
N GLY A 185 -7.66 12.50 -5.48
CA GLY A 185 -7.32 11.88 -4.19
C GLY A 185 -7.91 10.48 -3.99
N SER A 186 -8.46 9.83 -5.03
CA SER A 186 -9.00 8.46 -4.98
C SER A 186 -8.56 7.63 -6.19
N GLN A 187 -8.66 6.31 -6.06
CA GLN A 187 -8.41 5.33 -7.13
C GLN A 187 -9.57 4.33 -7.22
N PHE A 188 -9.79 3.78 -8.41
CA PHE A 188 -10.71 2.67 -8.64
C PHE A 188 -10.04 1.36 -8.19
N ASP A 189 -10.69 0.62 -7.30
CA ASP A 189 -10.15 -0.58 -6.64
C ASP A 189 -10.76 -1.89 -7.20
N GLY A 190 -11.85 -1.80 -7.95
CA GLY A 190 -12.43 -2.93 -8.68
C GLY A 190 -13.95 -3.00 -8.69
N TRP A 191 -14.46 -3.94 -9.47
CA TRP A 191 -15.88 -4.27 -9.61
C TRP A 191 -16.33 -5.40 -8.68
N GLY A 192 -17.62 -5.41 -8.36
CA GLY A 192 -18.33 -6.52 -7.74
C GLY A 192 -19.74 -6.70 -8.31
N GLY A 193 -20.41 -7.78 -7.93
CA GLY A 193 -21.76 -8.11 -8.41
C GLY A 193 -21.73 -8.75 -9.81
N ALA A 194 -22.45 -8.17 -10.77
CA ALA A 194 -22.48 -8.66 -12.15
C ALA A 194 -21.14 -8.49 -12.92
N CYS A 195 -20.18 -7.75 -12.35
CA CYS A 195 -18.82 -7.62 -12.83
C CYS A 195 -17.80 -7.96 -11.73
N THR A 196 -16.58 -8.33 -12.12
CA THR A 196 -15.48 -8.67 -11.20
C THR A 196 -14.14 -8.19 -11.75
N GLY A 197 -13.17 -7.94 -10.87
CA GLY A 197 -11.82 -7.52 -11.26
C GLY A 197 -11.74 -6.01 -11.54
N THR A 198 -10.69 -5.57 -12.22
CA THR A 198 -10.40 -4.14 -12.45
C THR A 198 -10.52 -3.72 -13.93
N ASP A 199 -10.74 -4.66 -14.83
CA ASP A 199 -10.85 -4.41 -16.27
C ASP A 199 -12.21 -3.78 -16.64
N SER A 200 -12.42 -3.48 -17.93
CA SER A 200 -13.70 -2.93 -18.43
C SER A 200 -14.87 -3.84 -18.08
N CYS A 201 -15.94 -3.27 -17.51
CA CYS A 201 -17.16 -4.00 -17.14
C CYS A 201 -18.20 -3.88 -18.26
N ALA A 202 -18.52 -4.98 -18.94
CA ALA A 202 -19.56 -5.05 -19.95
C ALA A 202 -20.60 -6.12 -19.55
N VAL A 203 -21.87 -5.72 -19.48
CA VAL A 203 -22.98 -6.55 -18.97
C VAL A 203 -24.09 -6.60 -20.01
N SER A 204 -24.57 -7.79 -20.36
CA SER A 204 -25.74 -7.96 -21.25
C SER A 204 -27.05 -7.94 -20.45
N MET A 205 -28.02 -7.15 -20.91
CA MET A 205 -29.29 -6.94 -20.24
C MET A 205 -30.31 -8.01 -20.60
N ASN A 206 -30.38 -9.06 -19.79
CA ASN A 206 -31.36 -10.15 -19.92
C ASN A 206 -32.24 -10.34 -18.67
N ARG A 207 -32.00 -9.52 -17.65
CA ARG A 207 -32.71 -9.40 -16.37
C ARG A 207 -32.20 -8.14 -15.66
N GLU A 208 -32.73 -7.85 -14.48
CA GLU A 208 -32.19 -6.80 -13.61
C GLU A 208 -30.76 -7.13 -13.17
N GLN A 209 -29.88 -6.13 -13.24
CA GLN A 209 -28.44 -6.26 -12.95
C GLN A 209 -28.00 -5.28 -11.87
N VAL A 210 -27.11 -5.73 -10.99
CA VAL A 210 -26.49 -4.90 -9.95
C VAL A 210 -24.98 -5.03 -10.02
N VAL A 211 -24.29 -3.90 -10.15
CA VAL A 211 -22.82 -3.81 -10.18
C VAL A 211 -22.35 -2.93 -9.03
N ALA A 212 -21.36 -3.40 -8.28
CA ALA A 212 -20.66 -2.59 -7.29
C ALA A 212 -19.37 -2.03 -7.89
N ALA A 213 -19.09 -0.74 -7.68
CA ALA A 213 -17.83 -0.11 -8.03
C ALA A 213 -17.14 0.36 -6.75
N ARG A 214 -15.94 -0.13 -6.46
CA ARG A 214 -15.21 0.23 -5.24
C ARG A 214 -14.18 1.32 -5.53
N PHE A 215 -14.20 2.38 -4.75
CA PHE A 215 -13.17 3.42 -4.74
C PHE A 215 -12.43 3.43 -3.40
N GLN A 216 -11.14 3.70 -3.42
CA GLN A 216 -10.30 3.86 -2.23
C GLN A 216 -9.53 5.19 -2.32
N PRO A 217 -9.18 5.83 -1.20
CA PRO A 217 -8.30 7.00 -1.23
C PRO A 217 -6.96 6.63 -1.87
N LEU A 218 -6.39 7.54 -2.66
CA LEU A 218 -4.98 7.45 -3.02
C LEU A 218 -4.18 7.54 -1.72
N ALA A 219 -3.27 6.59 -1.50
CA ALA A 219 -2.24 6.78 -0.49
C ALA A 219 -1.54 8.11 -0.81
N PRO A 220 -1.30 9.00 0.19
CA PRO A 220 -0.55 10.22 -0.06
C PRO A 220 0.75 9.83 -0.78
N SER A 221 1.11 10.55 -1.85
CA SER A 221 2.42 10.35 -2.46
C SER A 221 3.45 10.45 -1.34
N PRO A 222 4.39 9.51 -1.19
CA PRO A 222 5.45 9.67 -0.20
C PRO A 222 6.09 11.02 -0.50
N GLN A 223 5.89 12.00 0.40
CA GLN A 223 6.68 13.22 0.37
C GLN A 223 8.11 12.70 0.41
N LYS A 224 8.85 12.92 -0.69
CA LYS A 224 10.23 12.47 -0.77
C LYS A 224 10.96 13.19 0.37
N LEU A 225 11.25 12.46 1.45
CA LEU A 225 12.03 12.99 2.54
C LEU A 225 13.31 13.58 1.97
N ALA A 226 13.59 14.81 2.38
CA ALA A 226 14.72 15.58 1.89
C ALA A 226 15.50 16.11 3.08
N TYR A 227 16.81 15.88 3.09
CA TYR A 227 17.70 16.32 4.15
C TYR A 227 18.84 17.17 3.59
N SER A 228 19.19 18.24 4.30
CA SER A 228 20.53 18.83 4.22
C SER A 228 21.48 18.06 5.10
N ILE A 229 22.66 17.77 4.57
CA ILE A 229 23.78 17.20 5.30
C ILE A 229 24.74 18.31 5.75
N THR A 230 25.08 18.30 7.04
CA THR A 230 26.11 19.17 7.63
C THR A 230 27.20 18.29 8.21
N GLU A 231 28.43 18.45 7.73
CA GLU A 231 29.60 17.77 8.29
C GLU A 231 29.94 18.35 9.66
N VAL A 232 30.14 17.48 10.65
CA VAL A 232 30.63 17.88 11.97
C VAL A 232 32.14 18.13 11.86
N PRO A 233 32.64 19.34 12.15
CA PRO A 233 34.06 19.65 12.01
C PRO A 233 34.95 18.74 12.86
N ALA A 234 36.11 18.37 12.31
CA ALA A 234 37.14 17.63 13.03
C ALA A 234 37.61 18.35 14.30
N VAL A 235 38.10 17.58 15.27
CA VAL A 235 38.60 18.10 16.56
C VAL A 235 39.96 17.47 16.87
N GLU A 236 40.91 18.27 17.35
CA GLU A 236 42.27 17.80 17.69
C GLU A 236 42.99 17.06 16.55
N GLY A 237 42.73 17.43 15.29
CA GLY A 237 43.32 16.76 14.12
C GLY A 237 42.78 15.35 13.86
N SER A 238 41.64 14.99 14.46
CA SER A 238 40.96 13.71 14.23
C SER A 238 40.69 13.49 12.74
N THR A 239 40.96 12.28 12.25
CA THR A 239 40.58 11.88 10.89
C THR A 239 39.20 11.23 10.84
N SER A 240 38.65 10.80 11.98
CA SER A 240 37.33 10.20 12.05
C SER A 240 36.55 10.61 13.29
N LEU A 241 35.26 10.85 13.09
CA LEU A 241 34.28 11.17 14.12
C LEU A 241 33.11 10.20 14.00
N LEU A 242 32.67 9.63 15.13
CA LEU A 242 31.51 8.75 15.21
C LEU A 242 30.45 9.40 16.09
N ALA A 243 29.29 9.71 15.52
CA ALA A 243 28.18 10.30 16.26
C ALA A 243 27.43 9.24 17.07
N ASN A 244 27.16 9.50 18.35
CA ASN A 244 26.44 8.56 19.23
C ASN A 244 25.05 9.07 19.61
N ALA A 245 24.89 10.37 19.89
CA ALA A 245 23.62 10.94 20.32
C ALA A 245 23.44 12.39 19.84
N ILE A 246 22.18 12.83 19.81
CA ILE A 246 21.74 14.18 19.44
C ILE A 246 20.71 14.67 20.46
N ASP A 247 20.78 15.95 20.84
CA ASP A 247 19.77 16.56 21.69
C ASP A 247 18.66 17.28 20.90
N SER A 248 17.72 17.93 21.59
CA SER A 248 16.64 18.65 20.90
C SER A 248 17.16 19.83 20.08
N ARG A 249 18.29 20.46 20.45
CA ARG A 249 18.88 21.62 19.76
C ARG A 249 19.62 21.23 18.47
N GLY A 250 19.99 19.96 18.35
CA GLY A 250 20.81 19.44 17.25
C GLY A 250 22.28 19.28 17.63
N ASP A 251 22.63 19.49 18.90
CA ASP A 251 23.98 19.29 19.40
C ASP A 251 24.30 17.79 19.41
N ILE A 252 25.49 17.43 18.96
CA ILE A 252 25.90 16.02 18.80
C ILE A 252 27.04 15.71 19.76
N VAL A 253 26.95 14.56 20.41
CA VAL A 253 28.09 13.95 21.11
C VAL A 253 28.50 12.64 20.46
N GLY A 254 29.76 12.29 20.63
CA GLY A 254 30.28 11.04 20.10
C GLY A 254 31.72 10.79 20.47
N THR A 255 32.35 9.90 19.71
CA THR A 255 33.71 9.42 19.96
C THR A 255 34.58 9.65 18.73
N TYR A 256 35.86 9.99 18.97
CA TYR A 256 36.91 10.00 17.97
C TYR A 256 38.15 9.28 18.47
N TYR A 257 39.01 8.89 17.54
CA TYR A 257 40.22 8.13 17.83
C TYR A 257 41.45 8.96 17.49
N VAL A 258 42.41 9.01 18.41
CA VAL A 258 43.68 9.71 18.23
C VAL A 258 44.84 8.78 18.57
N PRO A 259 45.85 8.65 17.69
CA PRO A 259 47.09 7.97 18.02
C PRO A 259 47.78 8.68 19.20
N ASN A 260 48.31 7.91 20.14
CA ASN A 260 49.13 8.42 21.23
C ASN A 260 50.63 8.22 20.94
N ASN A 261 51.48 8.83 21.77
CA ASN A 261 52.93 8.80 21.57
C ASN A 261 53.56 7.40 21.73
N SER A 262 52.84 6.43 22.31
CA SER A 262 53.27 5.03 22.43
C SER A 262 52.80 4.15 21.26
N GLY A 263 52.10 4.71 20.27
CA GLY A 263 51.56 3.97 19.12
C GLY A 263 50.24 3.25 19.39
N GLU A 264 49.66 3.42 20.58
CA GLU A 264 48.29 2.98 20.87
C GLU A 264 47.29 4.04 20.40
N VAL A 265 46.02 3.65 20.23
CA VAL A 265 44.95 4.55 19.79
C VAL A 265 44.05 4.84 20.99
N ASN A 266 44.01 6.10 21.42
CA ASN A 266 43.11 6.55 22.47
C ASN A 266 41.73 6.87 21.87
N ALA A 267 40.67 6.55 22.60
CA ALA A 267 39.32 7.02 22.29
C ALA A 267 39.02 8.26 23.14
N ARG A 268 38.48 9.31 22.52
CA ARG A 268 38.11 10.57 23.18
C ARG A 268 36.70 10.96 22.80
N ALA A 269 36.04 11.69 23.69
CA ALA A 269 34.70 12.18 23.47
C ALA A 269 34.70 13.61 22.91
N PHE A 270 33.78 13.89 21.99
CA PHE A 270 33.57 15.23 21.44
C PHE A 270 32.15 15.74 21.70
N PHE A 271 32.01 17.06 21.67
CA PHE A 271 30.75 17.78 21.66
C PHE A 271 30.74 18.74 20.46
N TYR A 272 29.70 18.66 19.64
CA TYR A 272 29.42 19.56 18.53
C TYR A 272 28.26 20.47 18.91
N ASP A 273 28.52 21.79 18.90
CA ASP A 273 27.52 22.84 19.10
C ASP A 273 26.94 23.24 17.74
N ALA A 274 25.69 22.83 17.48
CA ALA A 274 25.04 23.07 16.19
C ALA A 274 24.76 24.56 15.96
N SER A 275 24.55 25.33 17.03
CA SER A 275 24.29 26.78 16.93
C SER A 275 25.53 27.57 16.52
N LYS A 276 26.72 27.06 16.87
CA LYS A 276 28.01 27.68 16.52
C LYS A 276 28.69 27.02 15.32
N GLY A 277 28.25 25.82 14.93
CA GLY A 277 28.90 25.02 13.90
C GLY A 277 30.32 24.61 14.28
N SER A 278 30.58 24.35 15.57
CA SER A 278 31.93 24.11 16.09
C SER A 278 31.99 22.87 16.99
N THR A 279 33.07 22.10 16.84
CA THR A 279 33.35 20.90 17.64
C THR A 279 34.44 21.15 18.68
N ARG A 280 34.28 20.60 19.88
CA ARG A 280 35.30 20.62 20.94
C ARG A 280 35.44 19.25 21.60
N ARG A 281 36.61 19.00 22.19
CA ARG A 281 36.82 17.85 23.07
C ARG A 281 35.99 18.02 24.35
N ILE A 282 35.42 16.92 24.84
CA ILE A 282 34.88 16.83 26.20
C ILE A 282 36.06 16.50 27.13
N GLY A 283 36.40 17.43 28.03
CA GLY A 283 37.55 17.31 28.92
C GLY A 283 37.26 16.57 30.23
N GLY A 284 38.32 16.35 31.02
CA GLY A 284 38.28 15.64 32.30
C GLY A 284 38.61 14.15 32.15
N ASN A 285 39.20 13.56 33.20
CA ASN A 285 39.85 12.24 33.16
C ASN A 285 40.99 12.13 32.12
N ASP A 286 41.89 13.12 32.04
CA ASP A 286 42.99 13.17 31.06
C ASP A 286 44.05 12.04 31.19
N GLY A 287 43.91 11.14 32.18
CA GLY A 287 44.68 9.90 32.31
C GLY A 287 44.00 8.64 31.72
N SER A 288 42.79 8.78 31.19
CA SER A 288 42.01 7.73 30.55
C SER A 288 42.48 7.50 29.10
N THR A 289 42.58 6.24 28.71
CA THR A 289 42.86 5.82 27.32
C THR A 289 41.59 5.70 26.49
N ILE A 290 40.43 5.55 27.14
CA ILE A 290 39.11 5.40 26.52
C ILE A 290 38.12 6.32 27.22
N GLN A 291 37.61 7.33 26.50
CA GLN A 291 36.49 8.16 26.92
C GLN A 291 35.45 8.21 25.80
N MET A 292 34.23 7.76 26.09
CA MET A 292 33.11 7.71 25.15
C MET A 292 31.94 8.52 25.66
N ALA A 293 31.36 9.38 24.81
CA ALA A 293 30.10 10.05 25.10
C ALA A 293 28.96 9.32 24.39
N ASN A 294 28.03 8.78 25.17
CA ASN A 294 26.97 7.90 24.65
C ASN A 294 25.59 8.56 24.63
N GLY A 295 25.39 9.63 25.40
CA GLY A 295 24.12 10.36 25.44
C GLY A 295 24.31 11.84 25.77
N VAL A 296 23.38 12.68 25.31
CA VAL A 296 23.31 14.12 25.59
C VAL A 296 21.85 14.53 25.77
N ASN A 297 21.60 15.51 26.64
CA ASN A 297 20.28 16.09 26.83
C ASN A 297 20.29 17.63 26.71
N ASP A 298 19.12 18.26 26.80
CA ASP A 298 18.95 19.69 26.54
C ASP A 298 19.58 20.59 27.63
N SER A 299 19.87 20.02 28.80
CA SER A 299 20.63 20.69 29.87
C SER A 299 22.15 20.61 29.67
N LEU A 300 22.62 20.09 28.53
CA LEU A 300 24.03 19.77 28.26
C LEU A 300 24.62 18.75 29.26
N ALA A 301 23.77 17.89 29.81
CA ALA A 301 24.21 16.77 30.60
C ALA A 301 24.51 15.59 29.67
N MET A 302 25.67 14.96 29.86
CA MET A 302 26.16 13.91 28.97
C MET A 302 26.49 12.64 29.75
N ALA A 303 26.09 11.50 29.21
CA ALA A 303 26.46 10.18 29.73
C ALA A 303 27.82 9.77 29.15
N LEU A 304 28.83 9.65 30.02
CA LEU A 304 30.19 9.24 29.62
C LEU A 304 30.57 7.88 30.22
N SER A 305 31.35 7.11 29.46
CA SER A 305 32.06 5.93 29.94
C SER A 305 33.57 6.15 29.80
N THR A 306 34.34 5.91 30.87
CA THR A 306 35.81 6.08 30.84
C THR A 306 36.56 4.94 31.53
N ASP A 307 37.79 4.65 31.13
CA ASP A 307 38.74 3.79 31.86
C ASP A 307 39.63 4.61 32.82
N ALA A 308 39.02 5.20 33.86
CA ALA A 308 39.75 6.04 34.80
C ALA A 308 40.78 5.23 35.61
N ARG A 309 42.02 5.75 35.72
CA ARG A 309 43.10 5.20 36.56
C ARG A 309 43.01 5.72 38.01
N PRO A 310 43.49 4.96 39.03
CA PRO A 310 44.26 3.72 38.93
C PRO A 310 43.37 2.46 39.10
N GLY A 311 43.42 1.54 38.12
CA GLY A 311 42.72 0.25 38.23
C GLY A 311 42.34 -0.47 36.94
N LEU A 312 42.44 0.16 35.76
CA LEU A 312 41.98 -0.39 34.46
C LEU A 312 40.46 -0.72 34.42
N HIS A 313 39.69 -0.22 35.38
CA HIS A 313 38.25 -0.48 35.46
C HIS A 313 37.46 0.64 34.79
N GLN A 314 36.35 0.28 34.13
CA GLN A 314 35.47 1.23 33.45
C GLN A 314 34.53 1.89 34.46
N HIS A 315 34.34 3.20 34.35
CA HIS A 315 33.46 4.01 35.18
C HIS A 315 32.50 4.83 34.32
N GLY A 316 31.26 4.97 34.81
CA GLY A 316 30.22 5.80 34.22
C GLY A 316 30.19 7.18 34.88
N PHE A 317 30.02 8.22 34.09
CA PHE A 317 29.96 9.60 34.60
C PHE A 317 28.78 10.36 33.99
N LEU A 318 28.21 11.23 34.80
CA LEU A 318 27.48 12.40 34.31
C LEU A 318 28.47 13.54 34.10
N TRP A 319 28.52 14.07 32.88
CA TRP A 319 29.36 15.21 32.54
C TRP A 319 28.53 16.47 32.30
N ARG A 320 29.02 17.60 32.79
CA ARG A 320 28.56 18.96 32.48
C ARG A 320 29.77 19.88 32.34
N ASP A 321 29.60 21.04 31.71
CA ASP A 321 30.65 22.07 31.63
C ASP A 321 31.15 22.51 33.02
N SER A 322 30.28 22.42 34.05
CA SER A 322 30.61 22.74 35.44
C SER A 322 31.41 21.65 36.19
N GLY A 323 31.54 20.44 35.61
CA GLY A 323 32.26 19.33 36.24
C GLY A 323 31.69 17.94 35.92
N GLN A 324 32.35 16.91 36.45
CA GLN A 324 31.97 15.51 36.30
C GLN A 324 31.46 14.92 37.62
N THR A 325 30.51 14.00 37.54
CA THR A 325 30.00 13.22 38.67
C THR A 325 30.09 11.74 38.34
N ASP A 326 30.84 10.96 39.13
CA ASP A 326 30.86 9.50 39.04
C ASP A 326 29.49 8.97 39.50
N ILE A 327 28.84 8.15 38.67
CA ILE A 327 27.53 7.57 39.01
C ILE A 327 27.64 6.36 39.95
N GLY A 328 28.87 5.94 40.26
CA GLY A 328 29.20 4.81 41.10
C GLY A 328 29.10 3.47 40.37
N ALA A 329 29.14 2.39 41.15
CA ALA A 329 28.93 1.02 40.68
C ALA A 329 28.08 0.24 41.68
N LEU A 330 27.45 -0.84 41.20
CA LEU A 330 26.79 -1.80 42.08
C LEU A 330 27.82 -2.47 43.00
N PRO A 331 27.37 -3.07 44.13
CA PRO A 331 28.25 -3.83 45.01
C PRO A 331 29.09 -4.83 44.21
N PRO A 332 30.43 -4.68 44.20
CA PRO A 332 31.26 -5.37 43.23
C PRO A 332 31.47 -6.83 43.60
N GLY A 333 31.57 -7.67 42.56
CA GLY A 333 32.12 -9.01 42.69
C GLY A 333 33.66 -9.01 42.67
N PRO A 334 34.28 -10.18 42.45
CA PRO A 334 35.74 -10.35 42.41
C PRO A 334 36.50 -9.45 41.42
N ASN A 335 35.84 -8.90 40.39
CA ASN A 335 36.49 -8.10 39.35
C ASN A 335 36.51 -6.59 39.66
N GLY A 336 36.11 -6.21 40.87
CA GLY A 336 36.03 -4.81 41.28
C GLY A 336 34.82 -4.07 40.69
N PRO A 337 34.58 -2.83 41.13
CA PRO A 337 33.48 -2.02 40.63
C PRO A 337 33.74 -1.62 39.18
N GLN A 338 32.76 -1.87 38.31
CA GLN A 338 32.78 -1.40 36.93
C GLN A 338 31.38 -0.93 36.53
N THR A 339 31.32 0.16 35.78
CA THR A 339 30.09 0.77 35.31
C THR A 339 30.31 1.43 33.96
N GLY A 340 29.33 1.35 33.07
CA GLY A 340 29.28 2.14 31.85
C GLY A 340 27.95 2.87 31.73
N ALA A 341 28.02 4.18 31.47
CA ALA A 341 26.85 5.00 31.15
C ALA A 341 26.58 4.93 29.65
N THR A 342 25.34 4.62 29.25
CA THR A 342 24.95 4.39 27.84
C THR A 342 23.97 5.44 27.33
N ALA A 343 23.11 5.98 28.19
CA ALA A 343 22.18 7.05 27.82
C ALA A 343 21.83 7.92 29.02
N VAL A 344 21.34 9.13 28.74
CA VAL A 344 20.85 10.11 29.71
C VAL A 344 19.51 10.67 29.23
N ASN A 345 18.51 10.75 30.10
CA ASN A 345 17.22 11.37 29.77
C ASN A 345 17.20 12.88 30.12
N GLN A 346 16.09 13.57 29.82
CA GLN A 346 15.96 15.01 30.09
C GLN A 346 15.90 15.38 31.59
N ARG A 347 15.69 14.42 32.50
CA ARG A 347 15.84 14.63 33.95
C ARG A 347 17.30 14.55 34.41
N GLY A 348 18.22 14.17 33.53
CA GLY A 348 19.61 13.88 33.86
C GLY A 348 19.81 12.51 34.50
N TRP A 349 18.81 11.62 34.43
CA TRP A 349 18.95 10.24 34.87
C TRP A 349 19.75 9.46 33.84
N ILE A 350 20.63 8.59 34.32
CA ILE A 350 21.52 7.79 33.48
C ILE A 350 21.12 6.32 33.56
N THR A 351 21.11 5.65 32.42
CA THR A 351 21.08 4.19 32.33
C THR A 351 22.39 3.64 31.79
N GLY A 352 22.54 2.33 31.87
CA GLY A 352 23.69 1.61 31.37
C GLY A 352 23.80 0.25 32.02
N TRP A 353 25.02 -0.11 32.37
CA TRP A 353 25.33 -1.36 33.01
C TRP A 353 26.33 -1.18 34.14
N SER A 354 26.28 -2.07 35.12
CA SER A 354 27.32 -2.21 36.14
C SER A 354 27.55 -3.67 36.47
N LEU A 355 28.77 -4.04 36.88
CA LEU A 355 29.05 -5.39 37.36
C LEU A 355 28.43 -5.59 38.75
N GLY A 356 27.53 -6.56 38.86
CA GLY A 356 26.98 -6.97 40.15
C GLY A 356 27.91 -7.91 40.93
N ALA A 357 27.45 -8.37 42.10
CA ALA A 357 28.20 -9.26 42.99
C ALA A 357 28.63 -10.59 42.34
N LYS A 358 27.90 -11.05 41.30
CA LYS A 358 28.20 -12.25 40.51
C LYS A 358 29.15 -11.99 39.32
N ASN A 359 29.64 -10.77 39.13
CA ASN A 359 30.39 -10.31 37.95
C ASN A 359 29.63 -10.42 36.61
N PHE A 360 28.30 -10.52 36.63
CA PHE A 360 27.48 -10.30 35.44
C PHE A 360 27.14 -8.81 35.30
N GLN A 361 27.06 -8.34 34.06
CA GLN A 361 26.54 -7.01 33.77
C GLN A 361 25.06 -6.95 34.17
N ARG A 362 24.67 -5.86 34.80
CA ARG A 362 23.31 -5.60 35.25
C ARG A 362 22.86 -4.24 34.74
N ALA A 363 21.66 -4.18 34.17
CA ALA A 363 21.02 -2.94 33.81
C ALA A 363 20.87 -2.06 35.05
N ILE A 364 21.22 -0.79 34.93
CA ILE A 364 21.20 0.16 36.05
C ILE A 364 20.36 1.40 35.73
N LEU A 365 19.87 2.06 36.77
CA LEU A 365 19.34 3.42 36.72
C LEU A 365 19.99 4.26 37.80
N TRP A 366 20.64 5.36 37.41
CA TRP A 366 21.10 6.41 38.31
C TRP A 366 20.17 7.61 38.24
N ASP A 367 19.55 7.97 39.36
CA ASP A 367 18.45 8.96 39.42
C ASP A 367 18.89 10.40 39.74
N GLY A 368 20.19 10.70 39.64
CA GLY A 368 20.78 11.95 40.12
C GLY A 368 21.47 11.83 41.47
N SER A 369 21.15 10.78 42.23
CA SER A 369 21.69 10.55 43.57
C SER A 369 22.09 9.10 43.82
N THR A 370 21.27 8.16 43.36
CA THR A 370 21.35 6.76 43.74
C THR A 370 21.42 5.89 42.51
N LEU A 371 22.39 4.97 42.47
CA LEU A 371 22.49 3.92 41.47
C LEU A 371 21.67 2.70 41.92
N ARG A 372 20.79 2.20 41.04
CA ARG A 372 19.90 1.07 41.31
C ARG A 372 20.13 -0.06 40.32
N ASP A 373 20.16 -1.30 40.80
CA ASP A 373 20.05 -2.50 39.95
C ASP A 373 18.60 -2.62 39.47
N LEU A 374 18.42 -2.79 38.16
CA LEU A 374 17.11 -2.98 37.53
C LEU A 374 16.72 -4.44 37.37
N GLY A 375 17.62 -5.37 37.71
CA GLY A 375 17.40 -6.80 37.64
C GLY A 375 17.63 -7.41 36.26
N SER A 376 17.38 -8.70 36.15
CA SER A 376 17.32 -9.48 34.91
C SER A 376 16.24 -10.55 35.05
N ALA A 377 15.82 -11.17 33.95
CA ALA A 377 14.72 -12.14 33.95
C ALA A 377 15.02 -13.42 34.76
N ASP A 378 16.29 -13.76 34.97
CA ASP A 378 16.77 -14.99 35.62
C ASP A 378 17.88 -14.74 36.66
N ASP A 379 18.03 -13.48 37.12
CA ASP A 379 19.10 -13.04 38.02
C ASP A 379 20.53 -13.31 37.50
N ASN A 380 20.69 -13.38 36.17
CA ASN A 380 21.97 -13.44 35.48
C ASN A 380 22.35 -12.06 34.90
N TRP A 381 22.41 -11.89 33.57
CA TRP A 381 22.93 -10.69 32.93
C TRP A 381 21.82 -9.80 32.34
N SER A 382 21.99 -8.49 32.40
CA SER A 382 21.13 -7.51 31.73
C SER A 382 21.89 -6.24 31.39
N TYR A 383 21.35 -5.45 30.47
CA TYR A 383 22.01 -4.24 29.97
C TYR A 383 20.98 -3.19 29.55
N GLY A 384 21.17 -1.95 30.00
CA GLY A 384 20.36 -0.80 29.58
C GLY A 384 21.00 -0.03 28.43
N TYR A 385 20.28 0.17 27.32
CA TYR A 385 20.76 0.90 26.15
C TYR A 385 20.14 2.30 26.02
N ALA A 386 18.86 2.44 26.33
CA ALA A 386 18.14 3.72 26.24
C ALA A 386 17.19 3.93 27.42
N ILE A 387 16.82 5.18 27.68
CA ILE A 387 15.96 5.57 28.78
C ILE A 387 15.02 6.69 28.35
N ASN A 388 13.73 6.57 28.67
CA ASN A 388 12.75 7.62 28.40
C ASN A 388 12.59 8.59 29.59
N ILE A 389 11.76 9.61 29.43
CA ILE A 389 11.53 10.64 30.45
C ILE A 389 10.98 10.10 31.77
N ASP A 390 10.23 9.00 31.72
CA ASP A 390 9.62 8.36 32.89
C ASP A 390 10.56 7.40 33.62
N GLY A 391 11.77 7.20 33.09
CA GLY A 391 12.76 6.28 33.66
C GLY A 391 12.53 4.82 33.27
N VAL A 392 11.74 4.56 32.23
CA VAL A 392 11.69 3.23 31.60
C VAL A 392 12.97 3.05 30.80
N VAL A 393 13.70 1.99 31.13
CA VAL A 393 14.94 1.63 30.43
C VAL A 393 14.64 0.55 29.42
N ALA A 394 15.04 0.74 28.16
CA ALA A 394 15.03 -0.30 27.14
C ALA A 394 16.40 -0.96 27.04
N GLY A 395 16.43 -2.27 26.86
CA GLY A 395 17.66 -2.99 26.65
C GLY A 395 17.51 -4.49 26.38
N ALA A 396 18.36 -5.28 27.01
CA ALA A 396 18.37 -6.74 26.88
C ALA A 396 18.58 -7.44 28.22
N THR A 397 18.10 -8.68 28.29
CA THR A 397 18.25 -9.58 29.44
C THR A 397 18.57 -11.00 28.99
N SER A 398 19.30 -11.74 29.82
CA SER A 398 19.36 -13.20 29.72
C SER A 398 17.99 -13.84 29.80
N VAL A 399 17.90 -15.03 29.21
CA VAL A 399 16.70 -15.84 29.17
C VAL A 399 16.82 -16.97 30.22
N PRO A 400 15.77 -17.21 31.03
CA PRO A 400 15.77 -18.31 31.99
C PRO A 400 16.08 -19.66 31.33
N ASN A 401 17.07 -20.37 31.86
CA ASN A 401 17.57 -21.66 31.38
C ASN A 401 18.23 -21.64 29.99
N ASP A 402 18.55 -20.46 29.46
CA ASP A 402 19.26 -20.32 28.18
C ASP A 402 20.33 -19.23 28.25
N ALA A 403 21.50 -19.63 28.73
CA ALA A 403 22.61 -18.71 29.00
C ALA A 403 23.29 -18.15 27.74
N PHE A 404 22.97 -18.66 26.55
CA PHE A 404 23.61 -18.24 25.29
C PHE A 404 22.77 -17.24 24.51
N HIS A 405 21.53 -17.04 24.94
CA HIS A 405 20.53 -16.26 24.23
C HIS A 405 19.99 -15.13 25.10
N GLN A 406 19.38 -14.15 24.43
CA GLN A 406 18.96 -12.92 25.06
C GLN A 406 17.69 -12.39 24.43
N HIS A 407 16.83 -11.81 25.25
CA HIS A 407 15.63 -11.15 24.75
C HIS A 407 15.73 -9.64 24.90
N ALA A 408 15.02 -8.94 24.01
CA ALA A 408 14.77 -7.52 24.20
C ALA A 408 13.92 -7.36 25.47
N ALA A 409 14.22 -6.36 26.28
CA ALA A 409 13.52 -6.13 27.54
C ALA A 409 13.31 -4.65 27.82
N VAL A 410 12.32 -4.34 28.65
CA VAL A 410 12.24 -3.05 29.34
C VAL A 410 12.26 -3.23 30.85
N PHE A 411 12.86 -2.27 31.53
CA PHE A 411 13.03 -2.26 32.96
C PHE A 411 12.33 -1.03 33.54
N GLN A 412 11.47 -1.25 34.52
CA GLN A 412 10.77 -0.16 35.20
C GLN A 412 10.48 -0.55 36.64
N ASN A 413 10.79 0.33 37.59
CA ASN A 413 10.49 0.14 39.01
C ASN A 413 11.01 -1.20 39.61
N GLY A 414 12.17 -1.66 39.16
CA GLY A 414 12.77 -2.93 39.60
C GLY A 414 12.10 -4.18 39.03
N ALA A 415 11.19 -4.03 38.06
CA ALA A 415 10.60 -5.12 37.30
C ALA A 415 11.21 -5.20 35.90
N VAL A 416 11.43 -6.43 35.45
CA VAL A 416 11.88 -6.75 34.08
C VAL A 416 10.68 -7.23 33.30
N LYS A 417 10.38 -6.55 32.19
CA LYS A 417 9.45 -7.04 31.19
C LYS A 417 10.22 -7.55 30.00
N ASP A 418 10.21 -8.87 29.84
CA ASP A 418 10.68 -9.54 28.65
C ASP A 418 9.75 -9.23 27.46
N LEU A 419 10.31 -8.69 26.37
CA LEU A 419 9.59 -8.40 25.13
C LEU A 419 9.67 -9.58 24.13
N GLY A 420 10.56 -10.55 24.37
CA GLY A 420 10.79 -11.71 23.52
C GLY A 420 11.66 -11.42 22.30
N THR A 421 11.34 -12.12 21.21
CA THR A 421 12.03 -12.08 19.90
C THR A 421 11.01 -12.15 18.75
N LEU A 422 11.46 -11.97 17.51
CA LEU A 422 10.71 -12.22 16.27
C LEU A 422 10.63 -13.72 15.90
N GLY A 423 10.71 -14.61 16.90
CA GLY A 423 10.56 -16.06 16.72
C GLY A 423 11.86 -16.85 16.57
N ALA A 424 13.03 -16.21 16.68
CA ALA A 424 14.32 -16.88 16.85
C ALA A 424 14.85 -16.67 18.29
N TYR A 425 16.17 -16.76 18.49
CA TYR A 425 16.76 -16.88 19.83
C TYR A 425 17.32 -15.57 20.44
N THR A 426 17.55 -14.52 19.65
CA THR A 426 18.20 -13.30 20.16
C THR A 426 17.48 -12.02 19.73
N ALA A 427 17.24 -11.11 20.67
CA ALA A 427 16.78 -9.74 20.41
C ALA A 427 17.40 -8.72 21.38
N THR A 428 17.46 -7.46 20.97
CA THR A 428 17.98 -6.33 21.76
C THR A 428 17.17 -5.07 21.46
N ALA A 429 16.70 -4.38 22.50
CA ALA A 429 16.09 -3.06 22.36
C ALA A 429 17.17 -1.97 22.49
N PHE A 430 17.37 -1.17 21.44
CA PHE A 430 18.39 -0.12 21.42
C PHE A 430 17.84 1.26 21.76
N GLY A 431 16.56 1.53 21.45
CA GLY A 431 15.94 2.83 21.62
C GLY A 431 14.55 2.76 22.26
N ILE A 432 14.18 3.83 22.97
CA ILE A 432 12.83 4.04 23.51
C ILE A 432 12.50 5.53 23.49
N ASN A 433 11.28 5.90 23.11
CA ASN A 433 10.79 7.27 23.21
C ASN A 433 9.89 7.51 24.45
N ASP A 434 9.49 8.75 24.69
CA ASP A 434 8.66 9.12 25.86
C ASP A 434 7.22 8.61 25.76
N ARG A 435 6.79 8.16 24.58
CA ARG A 435 5.49 7.51 24.38
C ARG A 435 5.54 6.00 24.61
N GLY A 436 6.70 5.43 24.95
CA GLY A 436 6.88 4.01 25.21
C GLY A 436 7.00 3.15 23.95
N ARG A 437 7.30 3.73 22.79
CA ARG A 437 7.71 2.97 21.61
C ARG A 437 9.16 2.54 21.78
N VAL A 438 9.39 1.24 21.69
CA VAL A 438 10.70 0.59 21.78
C VAL A 438 11.10 0.12 20.38
N VAL A 439 12.36 0.33 20.02
CA VAL A 439 12.93 -0.10 18.74
C VAL A 439 14.24 -0.85 18.96
N GLY A 440 14.57 -1.74 18.05
CA GLY A 440 15.79 -2.52 18.16
C GLY A 440 15.99 -3.50 17.03
N SER A 441 16.64 -4.62 17.33
CA SER A 441 16.80 -5.73 16.41
C SER A 441 16.50 -7.08 17.05
N SER A 442 16.06 -8.02 16.22
CA SER A 442 15.83 -9.41 16.60
C SER A 442 16.25 -10.30 15.44
N LEU A 443 16.81 -11.46 15.76
CA LEU A 443 16.90 -12.54 14.79
C LEU A 443 15.48 -13.04 14.48
N ALA A 444 15.22 -13.36 13.22
CA ALA A 444 13.92 -13.82 12.75
C ALA A 444 14.04 -15.07 11.86
N GLY A 445 13.02 -15.93 11.96
CA GLY A 445 12.85 -17.12 11.12
C GLY A 445 13.97 -18.18 11.22
N ALA A 446 13.89 -19.20 10.35
CA ALA A 446 14.86 -20.31 10.33
C ALA A 446 16.27 -19.88 9.85
N SER A 447 16.38 -18.80 9.08
CA SER A 447 17.66 -18.26 8.60
C SER A 447 18.42 -17.49 9.68
N SER A 448 17.78 -17.18 10.82
CA SER A 448 18.36 -16.41 11.93
C SER A 448 19.02 -15.11 11.45
N GLN A 449 18.36 -14.43 10.52
CA GLN A 449 18.81 -13.14 9.98
C GLN A 449 18.38 -12.00 10.91
N LEU A 450 19.16 -10.93 10.96
CA LEU A 450 18.89 -9.77 11.82
C LEU A 450 17.82 -8.87 11.21
N HIS A 451 16.74 -8.64 11.93
CA HIS A 451 15.60 -7.83 11.52
C HIS A 451 15.39 -6.69 12.53
N ALA A 452 14.99 -5.52 12.05
CA ALA A 452 14.54 -4.41 12.86
C ALA A 452 13.14 -4.71 13.41
N PHE A 453 12.90 -4.35 14.68
CA PHE A 453 11.57 -4.45 15.26
C PHE A 453 11.11 -3.13 15.88
N VAL A 454 9.78 -3.01 16.01
CA VAL A 454 9.10 -2.01 16.83
C VAL A 454 8.18 -2.71 17.83
N TYR A 455 8.10 -2.18 19.05
CA TYR A 455 7.21 -2.65 20.11
C TYR A 455 6.59 -1.44 20.83
N ASP A 456 5.27 -1.37 20.93
CA ASP A 456 4.58 -0.29 21.64
C ASP A 456 4.15 -0.73 23.05
N LEU A 457 4.68 -0.09 24.09
CA LEU A 457 4.28 -0.37 25.47
C LEU A 457 2.83 0.08 25.76
N PRO A 458 2.14 -0.54 26.73
CA PRO A 458 2.62 -1.67 27.52
C PRO A 458 2.49 -3.01 26.79
N ASN A 459 1.58 -3.19 25.82
CA ASN A 459 1.16 -4.54 25.39
C ASN A 459 1.16 -4.78 23.87
N GLY A 460 1.89 -3.98 23.09
CA GLY A 460 2.03 -4.19 21.65
C GLY A 460 2.75 -5.51 21.34
N PRO A 461 2.51 -6.13 20.17
CA PRO A 461 3.35 -7.23 19.71
C PRO A 461 4.71 -6.71 19.25
N MET A 462 5.76 -7.53 19.36
CA MET A 462 7.01 -7.27 18.64
C MET A 462 6.75 -7.40 17.14
N ARG A 463 6.84 -6.30 16.41
CA ARG A 463 6.51 -6.23 14.98
C ARG A 463 7.79 -6.14 14.17
N ASP A 464 8.00 -7.08 13.26
CA ASP A 464 9.05 -6.99 12.25
C ASP A 464 8.69 -5.87 11.28
N VAL A 465 9.59 -4.90 11.13
CA VAL A 465 9.41 -3.76 10.24
C VAL A 465 10.40 -3.77 9.08
N SER A 466 11.28 -4.78 9.00
CA SER A 466 12.38 -4.81 8.06
C SER A 466 11.90 -4.99 6.62
N PRO A 467 12.40 -4.21 5.66
CA PRO A 467 12.15 -4.48 4.24
C PRO A 467 12.95 -5.69 3.74
N LYS A 468 14.02 -6.07 4.46
CA LYS A 468 14.94 -7.17 4.14
C LYS A 468 15.73 -7.60 5.38
N ALA A 469 16.41 -8.74 5.27
CA ALA A 469 17.38 -9.19 6.27
C ALA A 469 18.55 -8.20 6.46
N PHE A 470 19.15 -8.25 7.64
CA PHE A 470 20.25 -7.39 8.11
C PHE A 470 19.86 -5.91 8.29
N CYS A 471 18.77 -5.67 9.01
CA CYS A 471 18.30 -4.35 9.44
C CYS A 471 18.25 -4.23 10.97
N TRP A 472 18.46 -3.02 11.49
CA TRP A 472 18.28 -2.68 12.91
C TRP A 472 17.94 -1.19 13.09
N LEU A 473 17.26 -0.86 14.18
CA LEU A 473 16.93 0.51 14.59
C LEU A 473 17.68 0.86 15.87
N ASN A 474 18.33 2.03 15.91
CA ASN A 474 19.13 2.52 17.03
C ASN A 474 18.37 3.52 17.91
N GLY A 475 17.64 4.45 17.30
CA GLY A 475 16.97 5.56 17.99
C GLY A 475 15.57 5.80 17.46
N VAL A 476 14.71 6.39 18.29
CA VAL A 476 13.31 6.70 17.97
C VAL A 476 12.91 8.03 18.60
N ASN A 477 12.31 8.92 17.82
CA ASN A 477 11.79 10.20 18.31
C ASN A 477 10.38 10.03 18.89
N ASN A 478 9.82 11.08 19.50
CA ASN A 478 8.49 11.01 20.08
C ASN A 478 7.40 10.83 19.00
N SER A 479 7.56 11.37 17.79
CA SER A 479 6.63 11.12 16.66
C SER A 479 6.55 9.64 16.27
N GLY A 480 7.52 8.83 16.70
CA GLY A 480 7.59 7.40 16.44
C GLY A 480 8.42 7.07 15.20
N ASP A 481 9.08 8.06 14.60
CA ASP A 481 10.08 7.85 13.56
C ASP A 481 11.34 7.26 14.18
N ALA A 482 11.88 6.22 13.56
CA ALA A 482 13.04 5.52 14.06
C ALA A 482 14.16 5.51 13.03
N VAL A 483 15.41 5.53 13.48
CA VAL A 483 16.58 5.53 12.59
C VAL A 483 17.52 4.40 12.92
N GLY A 484 18.27 3.94 11.92
CA GLY A 484 19.22 2.86 12.10
C GLY A 484 19.99 2.56 10.83
N ALA A 485 20.20 1.29 10.55
CA ALA A 485 20.89 0.85 9.34
C ALA A 485 20.34 -0.47 8.81
N CYS A 486 20.51 -0.67 7.51
CA CYS A 486 20.33 -1.96 6.85
C CYS A 486 21.50 -2.24 5.91
N LYS A 487 21.70 -3.52 5.57
CA LYS A 487 22.73 -3.96 4.62
C LYS A 487 22.13 -4.43 3.29
N PRO A 488 21.86 -3.54 2.31
CA PRO A 488 21.36 -3.90 0.97
C PRO A 488 22.28 -4.80 0.14
N GLY A 489 23.58 -4.79 0.43
CA GLY A 489 24.61 -5.50 -0.32
C GLY A 489 25.86 -5.65 0.54
N ASP A 490 27.01 -5.17 0.07
CA ASP A 490 28.26 -5.34 0.84
C ASP A 490 28.47 -4.29 1.94
N ARG A 491 27.76 -3.16 1.88
CA ARG A 491 27.89 -2.04 2.81
C ARG A 491 26.58 -1.74 3.53
N ASN A 492 26.71 -1.18 4.74
CA ASN A 492 25.58 -0.65 5.49
C ASN A 492 25.16 0.69 4.90
N HIS A 493 23.86 0.91 4.87
CA HIS A 493 23.22 2.17 4.53
C HIS A 493 22.40 2.63 5.73
N ALA A 494 22.39 3.93 6.01
CA ALA A 494 21.55 4.51 7.05
C ALA A 494 20.09 4.58 6.57
N PHE A 495 19.14 4.25 7.45
CA PHE A 495 17.71 4.30 7.14
C PHE A 495 16.93 5.09 8.19
N ILE A 496 15.81 5.64 7.76
CA ILE A 496 14.70 6.07 8.61
C ILE A 496 13.50 5.16 8.36
N TRP A 497 12.86 4.70 9.44
CA TRP A 497 11.55 4.08 9.44
C TRP A 497 10.53 5.11 9.91
N THR A 498 9.59 5.45 9.03
CA THR A 498 8.53 6.44 9.29
C THR A 498 7.30 6.08 8.47
N ASN A 499 6.11 6.29 9.01
CA ASN A 499 4.84 5.93 8.38
C ASN A 499 4.82 4.48 7.84
N ASP A 500 5.31 3.52 8.66
CA ASP A 500 5.47 2.10 8.32
C ASP A 500 6.35 1.80 7.09
N ALA A 501 7.15 2.76 6.62
CA ALA A 501 8.06 2.60 5.49
C ALA A 501 9.52 2.78 5.89
N PHE A 502 10.40 1.92 5.36
CA PHE A 502 11.85 2.12 5.41
C PHE A 502 12.32 2.95 4.23
N ILE A 503 13.06 4.03 4.52
CA ILE A 503 13.57 4.96 3.53
C ILE A 503 15.10 5.02 3.70
N ASP A 504 15.82 4.72 2.63
CA ASP A 504 17.28 4.85 2.59
C ASP A 504 17.62 6.33 2.63
N LEU A 505 18.34 6.76 3.66
CA LEU A 505 18.69 8.17 3.81
C LEU A 505 19.65 8.65 2.71
N ASN A 506 20.36 7.73 2.03
CA ASN A 506 21.18 8.07 0.87
C ASN A 506 20.34 8.54 -0.33
N ASP A 507 19.08 8.11 -0.45
CA ASP A 507 18.15 8.57 -1.47
C ASP A 507 17.49 9.93 -1.12
N ALA A 508 17.65 10.35 0.13
CA ALA A 508 17.02 11.52 0.74
C ALA A 508 17.97 12.72 0.93
N ILE A 509 19.28 12.53 0.79
CA ILE A 509 20.25 13.64 0.83
C ILE A 509 20.50 14.23 -0.55
N SER A 510 20.88 15.52 -0.58
CA SER A 510 21.12 16.22 -1.84
C SER A 510 22.50 16.02 -2.45
N ASP A 511 23.47 15.52 -1.69
CA ASP A 511 24.85 15.39 -2.12
C ASP A 511 25.25 13.91 -2.20
N PRO A 512 25.35 13.34 -3.42
CA PRO A 512 25.66 11.93 -3.61
C PRO A 512 27.13 11.59 -3.33
N ALA A 513 28.00 12.58 -3.06
CA ALA A 513 29.37 12.32 -2.63
C ALA A 513 29.43 11.72 -1.21
N TRP A 514 28.35 11.86 -0.44
CA TRP A 514 28.20 11.26 0.88
C TRP A 514 27.56 9.88 0.80
N LEU A 515 28.13 8.94 1.57
CA LEU A 515 27.53 7.65 1.87
C LEU A 515 27.22 7.59 3.37
N LEU A 516 25.95 7.70 3.72
CA LEU A 516 25.44 7.49 5.08
C LEU A 516 25.40 6.00 5.38
N THR A 517 26.18 5.58 6.38
CA THR A 517 26.33 4.16 6.72
C THR A 517 25.50 3.73 7.91
N THR A 518 25.29 4.62 8.89
CA THR A 518 24.47 4.33 10.07
C THR A 518 23.92 5.63 10.64
N ALA A 519 22.60 5.70 10.83
CA ALA A 519 21.98 6.74 11.63
C ALA A 519 21.88 6.26 13.08
N THR A 520 22.41 7.04 14.02
CA THR A 520 22.59 6.62 15.42
C THR A 520 21.52 7.19 16.34
N ALA A 521 21.09 8.43 16.10
CA ALA A 521 20.05 9.07 16.90
C ALA A 521 19.21 10.05 16.07
N ILE A 522 17.97 10.26 16.50
CA ILE A 522 17.00 11.19 15.91
C ILE A 522 16.33 11.99 17.03
N ASN A 523 16.17 13.30 16.84
CA ASN A 523 15.43 14.15 17.77
C ASN A 523 13.98 14.41 17.31
N ASP A 524 13.20 15.07 18.17
CA ASP A 524 11.77 15.38 17.90
C ASP A 524 11.54 16.38 16.77
N ARG A 525 12.59 17.05 16.28
CA ARG A 525 12.53 17.89 15.07
C ARG A 525 12.83 17.09 13.79
N GLY A 526 13.06 15.78 13.92
CA GLY A 526 13.45 14.92 12.81
C GLY A 526 14.91 15.12 12.38
N GLN A 527 15.73 15.83 13.15
CA GLN A 527 17.17 15.92 12.86
C GLN A 527 17.86 14.62 13.26
N ILE A 528 18.82 14.17 12.46
CA ILE A 528 19.47 12.87 12.61
C ILE A 528 20.96 13.05 12.76
N ALA A 529 21.53 12.45 13.81
CA ALA A 529 22.97 12.23 13.90
C ALA A 529 23.33 10.91 13.22
N ALA A 530 24.32 10.95 12.34
CA ALA A 530 24.74 9.79 11.56
C ALA A 530 26.25 9.71 11.38
N THR A 531 26.73 8.52 11.03
CA THR A 531 28.09 8.28 10.55
C THR A 531 28.06 8.08 9.04
N ALA A 532 28.90 8.84 8.34
CA ALA A 532 28.97 8.85 6.88
C ALA A 532 30.42 8.80 6.40
N SER A 533 30.65 8.53 5.11
CA SER A 533 31.93 8.79 4.46
C SER A 533 31.72 9.67 3.23
N HIS A 534 32.66 10.57 2.98
CA HIS A 534 32.63 11.46 1.82
C HIS A 534 33.66 10.99 0.78
N ASN A 535 33.23 10.67 -0.43
CA ASN A 535 34.07 10.14 -1.52
C ASN A 535 34.94 8.93 -1.12
N GLY A 536 34.42 8.06 -0.25
CA GLY A 536 35.14 6.88 0.25
C GLY A 536 36.27 7.21 1.25
N GLY A 537 36.31 8.44 1.75
CA GLY A 537 37.23 8.86 2.81
C GLY A 537 36.90 8.26 4.18
N ALA A 538 37.57 8.78 5.21
CA ALA A 538 37.38 8.36 6.58
C ALA A 538 35.96 8.68 7.10
N PHE A 539 35.50 7.92 8.11
CA PHE A 539 34.17 8.10 8.69
C PHE A 539 34.04 9.45 9.40
N GLN A 540 32.99 10.20 9.08
CA GLN A 540 32.65 11.48 9.69
C GLN A 540 31.30 11.41 10.39
N ALA A 541 31.18 12.15 11.48
CA ALA A 541 29.90 12.47 12.08
C ALA A 541 29.22 13.54 11.22
N VAL A 542 27.92 13.37 10.97
CA VAL A 542 27.13 14.34 10.22
C VAL A 542 25.79 14.58 10.90
N LEU A 543 25.29 15.81 10.74
CA LEU A 543 23.95 16.23 11.12
C LEU A 543 23.08 16.30 9.86
N LEU A 544 22.01 15.50 9.81
CA LEU A 544 20.97 15.63 8.81
C LEU A 544 19.84 16.49 9.37
N THR A 545 19.43 17.51 8.60
CA THR A 545 18.31 18.39 8.95
C THR A 545 17.23 18.32 7.87
N PRO A 546 15.94 18.06 8.22
CA PRO A 546 14.84 18.05 7.26
C PRO A 546 14.74 19.38 6.48
N ARG A 547 14.32 19.31 5.20
CA ARG A 547 14.15 20.47 4.31
C ARG A 547 12.70 20.80 3.98
#